data_AF-A0AAW4EIP6-F1
#
_entry.id   AF-A0AAW4EIP6-F1
#
_cell.length_a   1.000
_cell.length_b   1.000
_cell.length_c   1.000
_cell.angle_alpha   90.00
_cell.angle_beta   90.00
_cell.angle_gamma   90.00
#
_symmetry.space_group_name_H-M   'P 1'
#
loop_
_entity.id
_entity.type
_entity.pdbx_description
1 polymer ?
#
loop_
_entity_poly.entity_id
_entity_poly.type
_entity_poly.pdbx_seq_one_letter_code
_entity_poly.pdbx_strand_id
1 'polypeptide(L)'
;MAKEKLVSILVHTPFKLTLADGTATEYTKGLHDVPEEHAGHWFTQAHAELTDRVNADDGEDLQKLKDALAQRDEQLKANQDTIDALNMQIEDLNAQLAASLIGGEGGKNAEKPISTNRK
;
A
#
# COMPACT_ATOMS: atom_id res chain seq x y z
N MET A 1 -38.91 -22.46 -22.16
CA MET A 1 -37.55 -22.57 -21.61
C MET A 1 -37.57 -21.92 -20.23
N ALA A 2 -37.47 -22.71 -19.16
CA ALA A 2 -37.36 -22.16 -17.81
C ALA A 2 -35.99 -21.49 -17.68
N LYS A 3 -35.93 -20.28 -17.10
CA LYS A 3 -34.64 -19.71 -16.69
C LYS A 3 -34.13 -20.56 -15.54
N GLU A 4 -32.94 -21.13 -15.66
CA GLU A 4 -32.29 -21.78 -14.53
C GLU A 4 -32.05 -20.75 -13.42
N LYS A 5 -32.37 -21.14 -12.18
CA LYS A 5 -32.13 -20.35 -11.00
C LYS A 5 -30.65 -20.51 -10.62
N LEU A 6 -29.94 -19.38 -10.56
CA LEU A 6 -28.56 -19.33 -10.06
C LEU A 6 -28.56 -19.09 -8.55
N VAL A 7 -27.66 -19.76 -7.85
CA VAL A 7 -27.38 -19.60 -6.42
C VAL A 7 -25.88 -19.43 -6.22
N SER A 8 -25.49 -18.72 -5.16
CA SER A 8 -24.08 -18.48 -4.86
C SER A 8 -23.55 -19.56 -3.91
N ILE A 9 -22.35 -20.08 -4.20
CA ILE A 9 -21.61 -21.01 -3.34
C ILE A 9 -20.24 -20.43 -3.00
N LEU A 10 -19.76 -20.68 -1.78
CA LEU A 10 -18.39 -20.38 -1.36
C LEU A 10 -17.57 -21.67 -1.34
N VAL A 11 -16.69 -21.81 -2.31
CA VAL A 11 -15.81 -22.98 -2.46
C VAL A 11 -14.61 -22.84 -1.52
N HIS A 12 -14.49 -23.76 -0.56
CA HIS A 12 -13.37 -23.77 0.38
C HIS A 12 -12.22 -24.68 -0.07
N THR A 13 -12.51 -25.69 -0.91
CA THR A 13 -11.53 -26.64 -1.47
C THR A 13 -11.74 -26.74 -2.98
N PRO A 14 -10.76 -26.42 -3.84
CA PRO A 14 -10.92 -26.53 -5.29
C PRO A 14 -11.32 -27.93 -5.73
N PHE A 15 -12.24 -28.03 -6.69
CA PHE A 15 -12.76 -29.32 -7.16
C PHE A 15 -13.25 -29.23 -8.60
N LYS A 16 -13.43 -30.39 -9.24
CA LYS A 16 -14.01 -30.53 -10.58
C LYS A 16 -15.30 -31.33 -10.48
N LEU A 17 -16.43 -30.69 -10.73
CA LEU A 17 -17.74 -31.33 -10.79
C LEU A 17 -17.93 -31.95 -12.17
N THR A 18 -18.28 -33.25 -12.24
CA THR A 18 -18.66 -33.90 -13.50
C THR A 18 -20.09 -34.38 -13.37
N LEU A 19 -20.96 -33.94 -14.29
CA LEU A 19 -22.39 -34.24 -14.31
C LEU A 19 -22.68 -35.51 -15.13
N ALA A 20 -23.92 -35.99 -15.05
CA ALA A 20 -24.36 -37.22 -15.72
C ALA A 20 -24.33 -37.14 -17.26
N ASP A 21 -24.36 -35.92 -17.82
CA ASP A 21 -24.21 -35.66 -19.25
C ASP A 21 -22.74 -35.71 -19.72
N GLY A 22 -21.79 -35.89 -18.80
CA GLY A 22 -20.35 -35.88 -19.06
C GLY A 22 -19.72 -34.48 -19.07
N THR A 23 -20.51 -33.42 -18.87
CA THR A 23 -20.01 -32.05 -18.73
C THR A 23 -19.24 -31.93 -17.42
N ALA A 24 -18.06 -31.31 -17.48
CA ALA A 24 -17.24 -31.10 -16.31
C ALA A 24 -16.88 -29.62 -16.13
N THR A 25 -17.12 -29.11 -14.92
CA THR A 25 -16.88 -27.72 -14.54
C THR A 25 -15.88 -27.68 -13.40
N GLU A 26 -14.86 -26.84 -13.53
CA GLU A 26 -13.83 -26.63 -12.51
C GLU A 26 -14.19 -25.43 -11.63
N TYR A 27 -14.07 -25.62 -10.32
CA TYR A 27 -14.33 -24.61 -9.32
C TYR A 27 -13.07 -24.35 -8.50
N THR A 28 -12.59 -23.11 -8.56
CA THR A 28 -11.47 -22.62 -7.74
C THR A 28 -11.98 -22.15 -6.38
N LYS A 29 -11.07 -21.96 -5.41
CA LYS A 29 -11.43 -21.43 -4.10
C LYS A 29 -11.98 -19.99 -4.25
N GLY A 30 -13.17 -19.72 -3.70
CA GLY A 30 -13.83 -18.42 -3.83
C GLY A 30 -15.34 -18.51 -4.00
N LEU A 31 -15.97 -17.37 -4.31
CA LEU A 31 -17.40 -17.27 -4.58
C LEU A 31 -17.71 -17.62 -6.04
N HIS A 32 -18.75 -18.42 -6.27
CA HIS A 32 -19.21 -18.80 -7.60
C HIS A 32 -20.74 -18.75 -7.66
N ASP A 33 -21.27 -18.18 -8.75
CA ASP A 33 -22.69 -18.29 -9.09
C ASP A 33 -22.90 -19.52 -9.97
N VAL A 34 -23.70 -20.47 -9.49
CA VAL A 34 -23.88 -21.77 -10.13
C VAL A 34 -25.36 -22.12 -10.24
N PRO A 35 -25.75 -23.00 -11.19
CA PRO A 35 -27.09 -23.55 -11.22
C PRO A 35 -27.45 -24.25 -9.91
N GLU A 36 -28.71 -24.16 -9.48
CA GLU A 36 -29.20 -24.82 -8.26
C GLU A 36 -28.89 -26.33 -8.23
N GLU A 37 -28.89 -27.00 -9.39
CA GLU A 37 -28.49 -28.41 -9.53
C GLU A 37 -27.02 -28.64 -9.12
N HIS A 38 -26.11 -27.75 -9.52
CA HIS A 38 -24.69 -27.86 -9.18
C HIS A 38 -24.48 -27.65 -7.69
N ALA A 39 -25.18 -26.68 -7.09
CA ALA A 39 -25.09 -26.38 -5.66
C ALA A 39 -25.70 -27.49 -4.79
N GLY A 40 -26.75 -28.16 -5.28
CA GLY A 40 -27.38 -29.31 -4.63
C GLY A 40 -26.60 -30.62 -4.75
N HIS A 41 -25.55 -30.66 -5.59
CA HIS A 41 -24.78 -31.88 -5.80
C HIS A 41 -23.94 -32.23 -4.56
N TRP A 42 -23.98 -33.49 -4.11
CA TRP A 42 -23.29 -33.96 -2.91
C TRP A 42 -21.78 -33.64 -2.90
N PHE A 43 -21.14 -33.74 -4.07
CA PHE A 43 -19.71 -33.43 -4.23
C PHE A 43 -19.42 -31.93 -4.06
N THR A 44 -20.33 -31.07 -4.54
CA THR A 44 -20.23 -29.62 -4.33
C THR A 44 -20.40 -29.29 -2.85
N GLN A 45 -21.39 -29.88 -2.17
CA GLN A 45 -21.62 -29.68 -0.73
C GLN A 45 -20.47 -30.15 0.17
N ALA A 46 -19.64 -31.09 -0.31
CA ALA A 46 -18.43 -31.52 0.41
C ALA A 46 -17.26 -30.52 0.30
N HIS A 47 -17.31 -29.60 -0.67
CA HIS A 47 -16.21 -28.71 -1.03
C HIS A 47 -16.59 -27.22 -1.06
N ALA A 48 -17.87 -26.91 -0.87
CA ALA A 48 -18.44 -25.59 -0.92
C ALA A 48 -19.69 -25.48 -0.03
N GLU A 49 -19.97 -24.26 0.43
CA GLU A 49 -21.16 -23.94 1.22
C GLU A 49 -22.10 -23.03 0.41
N LEU A 50 -23.42 -23.21 0.53
CA LEU A 50 -24.38 -22.23 0.00
C LEU A 50 -24.19 -20.90 0.73
N THR A 51 -24.19 -19.80 -0.02
CA THR A 51 -24.08 -18.48 0.57
C THR A 51 -25.13 -17.55 -0.01
N ASP A 52 -25.82 -16.83 0.87
CA ASP A 52 -26.73 -15.73 0.52
C ASP A 52 -25.97 -14.42 0.28
N ARG A 53 -24.62 -14.46 0.18
CA ARG A 53 -23.84 -13.32 -0.24
C ARG A 53 -24.12 -13.04 -1.72
N VAL A 54 -25.18 -12.27 -1.93
CA VAL A 54 -25.42 -11.51 -3.15
C VAL A 54 -24.12 -10.75 -3.44
N ASN A 55 -23.57 -10.89 -4.64
CA ASN A 55 -22.39 -10.18 -5.15
C ASN A 55 -22.55 -8.63 -5.21
N ALA A 56 -23.43 -8.06 -4.39
CA ALA A 56 -23.76 -6.64 -4.32
C ALA A 56 -23.10 -6.01 -3.09
N ASP A 57 -21.78 -5.84 -3.11
CA ASP A 57 -21.16 -4.63 -2.53
C ASP A 57 -19.64 -4.49 -2.74
N ASP A 58 -18.96 -5.44 -3.40
CA ASP A 58 -17.50 -5.34 -3.53
C ASP A 58 -17.04 -4.10 -4.32
N GLY A 59 -17.91 -3.53 -5.17
CA GLY A 59 -17.57 -2.36 -5.98
C GLY A 59 -17.38 -1.07 -5.18
N GLU A 60 -18.27 -0.81 -4.21
CA GLU A 60 -18.18 0.41 -3.39
C GLU A 60 -17.00 0.34 -2.44
N ASP A 61 -16.83 -0.81 -1.76
CA ASP A 61 -15.72 -1.02 -0.84
C ASP A 61 -14.37 -1.06 -1.57
N LEU A 62 -14.30 -1.66 -2.76
CA LEU A 62 -13.10 -1.61 -3.59
C LEU A 62 -12.80 -0.17 -4.05
N GLN A 63 -13.83 0.64 -4.33
CA GLN A 63 -13.63 2.04 -4.69
C GLN A 63 -13.11 2.86 -3.51
N LYS A 64 -13.69 2.69 -2.31
CA LYS A 64 -13.19 3.31 -1.08
C LYS A 64 -11.73 2.94 -0.80
N LEU A 65 -11.37 1.66 -0.99
CA LEU A 65 -9.98 1.20 -0.83
C LEU A 65 -9.03 1.83 -1.84
N LYS A 66 -9.45 1.99 -3.10
CA LYS A 66 -8.67 2.69 -4.13
C LYS A 66 -8.46 4.16 -3.80
N ASP A 67 -9.52 4.85 -3.38
CA ASP A 67 -9.45 6.26 -3.01
C ASP A 67 -8.55 6.48 -1.79
N ALA A 68 -8.67 5.61 -0.77
CA ALA A 68 -7.79 5.62 0.39
C ALA A 68 -6.33 5.37 0.02
N LEU A 69 -6.05 4.45 -0.92
CA LEU A 69 -4.69 4.17 -1.40
C LEU A 69 -4.10 5.40 -2.10
N ALA A 70 -4.85 6.03 -3.00
CA ALA A 70 -4.42 7.25 -3.69
C ALA A 70 -4.11 8.39 -2.70
N GLN A 71 -4.94 8.58 -1.67
CA GLN A 71 -4.70 9.56 -0.62
C GLN A 71 -3.42 9.26 0.17
N ARG A 72 -3.13 7.97 0.46
CA ARG A 72 -1.88 7.60 1.14
C ARG A 72 -0.65 7.86 0.27
N ASP A 73 -0.73 7.59 -1.03
CA ASP A 73 0.38 7.87 -1.96
C ASP A 73 0.70 9.37 -2.03
N GLU A 74 -0.34 10.21 -2.06
CA GLU A 74 -0.16 11.67 -2.01
C GLU A 74 0.48 12.13 -0.69
N GLN A 75 0.03 11.58 0.44
CA GLN A 75 0.62 11.88 1.74
C GLN A 75 2.08 11.43 1.83
N LEU A 76 2.42 10.25 1.30
CA LEU A 76 3.79 9.76 1.27
C LEU A 76 4.70 10.67 0.44
N LYS A 77 4.22 11.14 -0.72
CA LYS A 77 4.95 12.10 -1.53
C LYS A 77 5.18 13.42 -0.81
N ALA A 78 4.15 13.99 -0.20
CA ALA A 78 4.28 15.24 0.57
C ALA A 78 5.26 15.11 1.75
N ASN A 79 5.24 13.95 2.42
CA ASN A 79 6.19 13.66 3.50
C ASN A 79 7.63 13.56 2.96
N GLN A 80 7.83 12.93 1.80
CA GLN A 80 9.14 12.83 1.17
C GLN A 80 9.69 14.21 0.79
N ASP A 81 8.87 15.06 0.15
CA ASP A 81 9.27 16.43 -0.21
C ASP A 81 9.66 17.24 1.04
N THR A 82 8.96 17.04 2.16
CA THR A 82 9.29 17.69 3.44
C THR A 82 10.62 17.19 4.00
N ILE A 83 10.87 15.88 3.94
CA ILE A 83 12.14 15.28 4.38
C ILE A 83 13.31 15.82 3.57
N ASP A 84 13.16 15.92 2.25
CA ASP A 84 14.21 16.42 1.36
C ASP A 84 14.53 17.90 1.64
N ALA A 85 13.49 18.73 1.86
CA ALA A 85 13.67 20.13 2.24
C ALA A 85 14.39 20.29 3.59
N LEU A 86 14.04 19.47 4.59
CA LEU A 86 14.71 19.48 5.90
C LEU A 86 16.16 19.02 5.80
N ASN A 87 16.45 18.00 4.99
CA ASN A 87 17.82 17.54 4.76
C ASN A 87 18.69 18.63 4.14
N MET A 88 18.16 19.37 3.16
CA MET A 88 18.88 20.53 2.58
C MET A 88 19.17 21.61 3.61
N GLN A 89 18.21 21.92 4.50
CA GLN A 89 18.43 22.88 5.59
C GLN A 89 19.51 22.42 6.58
N ILE A 90 19.51 21.13 6.92
CA ILE A 90 20.55 20.54 7.79
C ILE A 90 21.93 20.65 7.14
N GLU A 91 22.03 20.37 5.84
CA GLU A 91 23.29 20.47 5.10
C GLU A 91 23.82 21.91 5.06
N ASP A 92 22.95 22.89 4.78
CA ASP A 92 23.32 24.31 4.79
C ASP A 92 23.77 24.77 6.18
N LEU A 93 23.02 24.44 7.24
CA LEU A 93 23.40 24.77 8.62
C LEU A 93 24.73 24.14 9.01
N ASN A 94 24.99 22.89 8.62
CA ASN A 94 26.28 22.23 8.86
C ASN A 94 27.42 22.93 8.12
N ALA A 95 27.20 23.39 6.89
CA ALA A 95 28.20 24.17 6.14
C ALA A 95 28.50 25.51 6.82
N GLN A 96 27.46 26.22 7.30
CA GLN A 96 27.63 27.47 8.06
C GLN A 96 28.40 27.26 9.37
N LEU A 97 28.09 26.19 10.12
CA LEU A 97 28.82 25.84 11.34
C LEU A 97 30.29 25.54 11.05
N ALA A 98 30.59 24.75 10.01
CA ALA A 98 31.96 24.45 9.60
C ALA A 98 32.74 25.73 9.23
N ALA A 99 32.12 26.64 8.46
CA ALA A 99 32.73 27.91 8.10
C ALA A 99 33.00 28.79 9.33
N SER A 100 32.08 28.85 10.29
CA SER A 100 32.27 29.61 11.54
C SER A 100 33.37 29.02 12.43
N LEU A 101 33.52 27.69 12.45
CA LEU A 101 34.59 27.02 13.21
C LEU A 101 35.98 27.28 12.59
N ILE A 102 36.08 27.29 11.27
CA ILE A 102 37.33 27.59 10.54
C ILE A 102 37.68 29.09 10.62
N GLY A 103 36.68 29.98 10.62
CA GLY A 103 36.88 31.44 10.72
C GLY A 103 37.24 31.96 12.12
N GLY A 104 37.22 31.11 13.16
CA GLY A 104 37.46 31.50 14.56
C GLY A 104 38.92 31.64 14.99
N GLU A 105 39.90 31.18 14.19
CA GLU A 105 41.32 31.15 14.56
C GLU A 105 42.19 32.13 13.74
N GLY A 106 41.80 33.40 13.65
CA GLY A 106 42.59 34.45 13.00
C GLY A 106 42.82 35.74 13.79
N GLY A 107 42.27 35.86 15.00
CA GLY A 107 42.19 37.13 15.73
C GLY A 107 42.97 37.17 17.04
N LYS A 108 44.23 36.70 17.10
CA LYS A 108 45.10 36.94 18.26
C LYS A 108 46.50 37.38 17.82
N ASN A 109 46.89 38.54 18.35
CA ASN A 109 48.26 39.08 18.47
C ASN A 109 48.78 39.96 17.32
N ALA A 110 48.22 41.17 17.20
CA ALA A 110 49.05 42.33 16.86
C ALA A 110 49.54 42.96 18.18
N GLU A 111 50.63 42.42 18.71
CA GLU A 111 51.39 43.05 19.79
C GLU A 111 51.78 44.47 19.38
N LYS A 112 51.52 45.43 20.27
CA LYS A 112 51.99 46.81 20.11
C LYS A 112 53.52 46.82 20.00
N PRO A 113 54.14 47.37 18.94
CA PRO A 113 55.55 47.65 18.99
C PRO A 113 55.77 48.87 19.89
N ILE A 114 56.45 48.65 21.01
CA ILE A 114 57.12 49.69 21.79
C ILE A 114 58.04 50.48 20.85
N SER A 115 57.74 51.75 20.62
CA SER A 115 58.71 52.69 20.05
C SER A 115 59.23 53.59 21.17
N THR A 116 60.37 53.19 21.70
CA THR A 116 61.28 54.05 22.44
C THR A 116 61.77 55.17 21.53
N ASN A 117 61.67 56.43 21.96
CA ASN A 117 62.76 57.36 21.68
C ASN A 117 62.96 58.43 22.76
N ARG A 118 64.22 58.53 23.18
CA ARG A 118 64.79 59.52 24.09
C ARG A 118 65.30 60.72 23.27
N LYS A 119 65.01 61.93 23.72
CA LYS A 119 65.94 63.02 24.11
C LYS A 119 65.25 64.37 24.02
#